data_AF-A0A657PJL3-F1
#
_entry.id   AF-A0A657PJL3-F1
#
_cell.length_a   1.000
_cell.length_b   1.000
_cell.length_c   1.000
_cell.angle_alpha   90.00
_cell.angle_beta   90.00
_cell.angle_gamma   90.00
#
_symmetry.space_group_name_H-M   'P 1'
#
loop_
_entity.id
_entity.type
_entity.pdbx_description
1 polymer ?
#
loop_
_entity_poly.entity_id
_entity_poly.type
_entity_poly.pdbx_seq_one_letter_code
_entity_poly.pdbx_strand_id
1 'polypeptide(L)'
;MIIMRRLILAFVAIGLMAGGSVFAKAPDKVTPAAAKEKGCLSCHEGIEDIRDTASPMMAMIQAKGAPHGDAAGCVVCHGGNPQGLTKDEAHKGSPAALKNEGGPQLFYPDPGSVWIAENSCGQSGCHSGYAYRVERSLMNTEAGKIQGNLHTWGIDEVQNHKVPWGNYDVADTDGSVPQVGTDEYKAYMKEMMAAHKDQFPTELKMVPLPSVEEIEKDPKLAGFTYQRQECQRCHVAING
;
A
#
# COMPACT_ATOMS: atom_id res chain seq x y z
N MET A 1 -17.02 81.88 0.77
CA MET A 1 -15.88 80.96 0.56
C MET A 1 -16.37 79.54 0.70
N ILE A 2 -15.98 78.73 -0.26
CA ILE A 2 -16.64 77.51 -0.72
C ILE A 2 -16.27 76.29 0.14
N ILE A 3 -17.28 75.45 0.34
CA ILE A 3 -17.29 74.10 0.89
C ILE A 3 -16.22 73.22 0.22
N MET A 4 -15.42 72.46 0.99
CA MET A 4 -14.84 71.23 0.44
C MET A 4 -14.55 70.17 1.52
N ARG A 5 -15.53 69.27 1.69
CA ARG A 5 -15.38 67.94 2.26
C ARG A 5 -14.29 67.19 1.48
N ARG A 6 -13.25 66.70 2.15
CA ARG A 6 -12.34 65.68 1.59
C ARG A 6 -12.74 64.32 2.15
N LEU A 7 -13.49 63.56 1.34
CA LEU A 7 -13.66 62.13 1.45
C LEU A 7 -12.33 61.46 1.08
N ILE A 8 -11.68 60.79 2.02
CA ILE A 8 -10.59 59.86 1.74
C ILE A 8 -11.22 58.46 1.73
N LEU A 9 -11.48 57.95 0.53
CA LEU A 9 -11.81 56.55 0.30
C LEU A 9 -10.54 55.71 0.52
N ALA A 10 -10.46 54.99 1.63
CA ALA A 10 -9.50 53.92 1.82
C ALA A 10 -9.97 52.71 1.00
N PHE A 11 -9.35 52.48 -0.16
CA PHE A 11 -9.48 51.22 -0.88
C PHE A 11 -8.77 50.12 -0.07
N VAL A 12 -9.53 49.32 0.66
CA VAL A 12 -9.06 48.03 1.19
C VAL A 12 -9.07 47.05 0.02
N ALA A 13 -7.90 46.84 -0.58
CA ALA A 13 -7.68 45.73 -1.49
C ALA A 13 -7.69 44.44 -0.67
N ILE A 14 -8.85 43.79 -0.57
CA ILE A 14 -8.95 42.41 -0.10
C ILE A 14 -8.32 41.55 -1.19
N GLY A 15 -7.04 41.25 -1.03
CA GLY A 15 -6.39 40.19 -1.78
C GLY A 15 -7.04 38.86 -1.38
N LEU A 16 -7.91 38.34 -2.25
CA LEU A 16 -8.29 36.93 -2.20
C LEU A 16 -7.01 36.10 -2.42
N MET A 17 -6.35 35.70 -1.34
CA MET A 17 -5.53 34.50 -1.37
C MET A 17 -6.51 33.33 -1.45
N ALA A 18 -6.89 32.98 -2.68
CA ALA A 18 -7.47 31.70 -2.97
C ALA A 18 -6.39 30.64 -2.71
N GLY A 19 -6.32 30.18 -1.46
CA GLY A 19 -5.64 28.94 -1.07
C GLY A 19 -6.41 27.76 -1.65
N GLY A 20 -6.31 27.58 -2.96
CA GLY A 20 -6.64 26.32 -3.62
C GLY A 20 -5.33 25.61 -3.87
N SER A 21 -5.11 24.47 -3.21
CA SER A 21 -4.07 23.53 -3.60
C SER A 21 -4.43 22.99 -4.99
N VAL A 22 -4.03 23.72 -6.02
CA VAL A 22 -4.12 23.26 -7.40
C VAL A 22 -2.97 22.28 -7.55
N PHE A 23 -3.23 20.97 -7.46
CA PHE A 23 -2.31 19.99 -8.01
C PHE A 23 -2.20 20.28 -9.50
N ALA A 24 -1.15 21.00 -9.88
CA ALA A 24 -0.91 21.35 -11.27
C ALA A 24 -0.80 20.05 -12.06
N LYS A 25 -1.53 19.94 -13.16
CA LYS A 25 -1.42 18.80 -14.07
C LYS A 25 0.05 18.68 -14.50
N ALA A 26 0.63 17.49 -14.33
CA ALA A 26 2.00 17.22 -14.75
C ALA A 26 2.19 17.58 -16.24
N PRO A 27 3.32 18.21 -16.62
CA PRO A 27 3.60 18.54 -18.01
C PRO A 27 3.77 17.26 -18.84
N ASP A 28 3.36 17.31 -20.11
CA ASP A 28 3.50 16.16 -21.02
C ASP A 28 4.98 15.86 -21.35
N LYS A 29 5.86 16.87 -21.21
CA LYS A 29 7.31 16.76 -21.44
C LYS A 29 8.11 17.77 -20.60
N VAL A 30 9.31 17.40 -20.19
CA VAL A 30 10.28 18.27 -19.49
C VAL A 30 11.59 18.44 -20.25
N THR A 31 12.41 19.41 -19.84
CA THR A 31 13.75 19.61 -20.40
C THR A 31 14.76 18.64 -19.76
N PRO A 32 15.83 18.27 -20.48
CA PRO A 32 16.90 17.44 -19.90
C PRO A 32 17.55 18.05 -18.65
N ALA A 33 17.65 19.39 -18.59
CA ALA A 33 18.19 20.08 -17.42
C ALA A 33 17.27 19.92 -16.20
N ALA A 34 15.95 20.09 -16.38
CA ALA A 34 14.98 19.91 -15.30
C ALA A 34 14.94 18.45 -14.81
N ALA A 35 14.95 17.47 -15.72
CA ALA A 35 14.98 16.05 -15.34
C ALA A 35 16.28 15.68 -14.59
N LYS A 36 17.42 16.24 -14.99
CA LYS A 36 18.70 16.03 -14.29
C LYS A 36 18.72 16.65 -12.89
N GLU A 37 18.10 17.81 -12.72
CA GLU A 37 18.11 18.55 -11.45
C GLU A 37 17.06 18.01 -10.46
N LYS A 38 15.83 17.77 -10.93
CA LYS A 38 14.67 17.46 -10.08
C LYS A 38 14.21 15.99 -10.15
N GLY A 39 14.77 15.18 -11.06
CA GLY A 39 14.32 13.80 -11.26
C GLY A 39 12.81 13.74 -11.52
N CYS A 40 12.10 12.87 -10.78
CA CYS A 40 10.65 12.71 -10.89
C CYS A 40 9.86 14.02 -10.61
N LEU A 41 10.38 14.89 -9.75
CA LEU A 41 9.75 16.16 -9.40
C LEU A 41 9.80 17.20 -10.53
N SER A 42 10.50 16.93 -11.65
CA SER A 42 10.41 17.81 -12.83
C SER A 42 9.02 17.78 -13.47
N CYS A 43 8.31 16.67 -13.35
CA CYS A 43 6.91 16.52 -13.79
C CYS A 43 5.93 16.55 -12.61
N HIS A 44 6.35 16.05 -11.45
CA HIS A 44 5.51 15.87 -10.26
C HIS A 44 5.81 16.89 -9.15
N GLU A 45 5.93 18.17 -9.53
CA GLU A 45 6.22 19.24 -8.57
C GLU A 45 5.11 19.33 -7.52
N GLY A 46 5.52 19.41 -6.25
CA GLY A 46 4.59 19.51 -5.11
C GLY A 46 4.15 18.17 -4.52
N ILE A 47 4.61 17.02 -5.03
CA ILE A 47 4.52 15.77 -4.26
C ILE A 47 5.41 15.90 -3.03
N GLU A 48 4.81 15.69 -1.86
CA GLU A 48 5.48 15.76 -0.57
C GLU A 48 6.30 14.50 -0.27
N ASP A 49 7.30 14.66 0.59
CA ASP A 49 8.04 13.52 1.13
C ASP A 49 7.10 12.62 1.96
N ILE A 50 7.28 11.30 1.87
CA ILE A 50 6.46 10.33 2.60
C ILE A 50 6.63 10.41 4.13
N ARG A 51 7.72 11.03 4.59
CA ARG A 51 8.07 11.24 6.00
C ARG A 51 8.81 12.55 6.15
N ASP A 52 8.90 13.00 7.40
CA ASP A 52 9.77 14.11 7.79
C ASP A 52 11.20 13.91 7.27
N THR A 53 11.77 14.97 6.69
CA THR A 53 13.10 14.95 6.06
C THR A 53 14.24 14.72 7.06
N ALA A 54 14.02 15.02 8.34
CA ALA A 54 14.97 14.69 9.41
C ALA A 54 14.85 13.23 9.88
N SER A 55 13.86 12.47 9.38
CA SER A 55 13.71 11.06 9.77
C SER A 55 14.82 10.20 9.15
N PRO A 56 15.35 9.19 9.89
CA PRO A 56 16.35 8.27 9.36
C PRO A 56 15.88 7.52 8.10
N MET A 57 14.58 7.23 8.04
CA MET A 57 13.95 6.58 6.89
C MET A 57 14.04 7.46 5.64
N MET A 58 13.66 8.74 5.73
CA MET A 58 13.72 9.65 4.58
C MET A 58 15.17 9.88 4.13
N ALA A 59 16.10 10.05 5.07
CA ALA A 59 17.52 10.19 4.76
C ALA A 59 18.07 8.97 3.98
N MET A 60 17.68 7.74 4.37
CA MET A 60 18.06 6.53 3.65
C MET A 60 17.45 6.46 2.24
N ILE A 61 16.16 6.82 2.10
CA ILE A 61 15.46 6.84 0.81
C ILE A 61 16.17 7.80 -0.17
N GLN A 62 16.44 9.03 0.27
CA GLN A 62 17.14 10.02 -0.55
C GLN A 62 18.56 9.58 -0.91
N ALA A 63 19.29 9.01 0.07
CA ALA A 63 20.64 8.49 -0.16
C ALA A 63 20.68 7.34 -1.17
N LYS A 64 19.66 6.47 -1.17
CA LYS A 64 19.52 5.38 -2.16
C LYS A 64 19.08 5.88 -3.53
N GLY A 65 18.24 6.92 -3.60
CA GLY A 65 17.75 7.47 -4.85
C GLY A 65 18.75 8.36 -5.59
N ALA A 66 19.53 9.16 -4.87
CA ALA A 66 20.41 10.17 -5.45
C ALA A 66 21.42 9.62 -6.50
N PRO A 67 22.07 8.45 -6.31
CA PRO A 67 22.95 7.86 -7.33
C PRO A 67 22.23 7.48 -8.64
N HIS A 68 20.91 7.40 -8.63
CA HIS A 68 20.07 7.11 -9.79
C HIS A 68 19.45 8.38 -10.39
N GLY A 69 19.89 9.55 -9.95
CA GLY A 69 19.42 10.85 -10.42
C GLY A 69 17.99 11.17 -9.97
N ASP A 70 17.61 10.64 -8.80
CA ASP A 70 16.38 10.96 -8.10
C ASP A 70 16.68 11.26 -6.63
N ALA A 71 17.02 12.51 -6.34
CA ALA A 71 17.39 12.93 -4.98
C ALA A 71 16.25 12.81 -3.96
N ALA A 72 14.99 12.81 -4.42
CA ALA A 72 13.82 12.59 -3.56
C ALA A 72 13.63 11.10 -3.22
N GLY A 73 14.19 10.20 -4.02
CA GLY A 73 14.17 8.74 -3.78
C GLY A 73 12.86 8.04 -4.13
N CYS A 74 12.01 8.65 -4.94
CA CYS A 74 10.82 8.04 -5.53
C CYS A 74 11.12 6.68 -6.18
N VAL A 75 12.19 6.58 -6.97
CA VAL A 75 12.57 5.37 -7.73
C VAL A 75 12.96 4.19 -6.85
N VAL A 76 13.28 4.42 -5.57
CA VAL A 76 13.60 3.36 -4.60
C VAL A 76 12.39 2.46 -4.36
N CYS A 77 11.18 3.01 -4.45
CA CYS A 77 9.93 2.25 -4.30
C CYS A 77 9.16 2.13 -5.61
N HIS A 78 9.19 3.16 -6.46
CA HIS A 78 8.42 3.19 -7.70
C HIS A 78 9.17 2.64 -8.92
N GLY A 79 10.50 2.55 -8.91
CA GLY A 79 11.26 2.27 -10.13
C GLY A 79 11.11 3.40 -11.17
N GLY A 80 11.11 3.04 -12.45
CA GLY A 80 11.04 3.99 -13.57
C GLY A 80 12.40 4.55 -14.00
N ASN A 81 12.35 5.64 -14.78
CA ASN A 81 13.51 6.36 -15.28
C ASN A 81 13.39 7.85 -14.90
N PRO A 82 14.13 8.31 -13.88
CA PRO A 82 14.05 9.69 -13.41
C PRO A 82 14.63 10.71 -14.40
N GLN A 83 15.33 10.27 -15.45
CA GLN A 83 15.79 11.11 -16.55
C GLN A 83 14.88 11.04 -17.80
N GLY A 84 13.77 10.32 -17.72
CA GLY A 84 12.76 10.28 -18.78
C GLY A 84 12.16 11.67 -19.00
N LEU A 85 12.06 12.09 -20.26
CA LEU A 85 11.56 13.43 -20.59
C LEU A 85 10.05 13.44 -20.80
N THR A 86 9.46 12.28 -21.05
CA THR A 86 8.02 12.08 -21.27
C THR A 86 7.49 11.01 -20.32
N LYS A 87 6.16 10.96 -20.16
CA LYS A 87 5.47 9.94 -19.35
C LYS A 87 5.92 8.52 -19.69
N ASP A 88 5.98 8.17 -20.97
CA ASP A 88 6.28 6.81 -21.41
C ASP A 88 7.74 6.43 -21.19
N GLU A 89 8.65 7.40 -21.28
CA GLU A 89 10.06 7.20 -20.97
C GLU A 89 10.29 7.05 -19.47
N ALA A 90 9.64 7.87 -18.65
CA ALA A 90 9.82 7.91 -17.20
C ALA A 90 9.15 6.72 -16.49
N HIS A 91 7.98 6.27 -16.96
CA HIS A 91 7.22 5.17 -16.35
C HIS A 91 7.58 3.81 -16.94
N LYS A 92 8.86 3.59 -17.24
CA LYS A 92 9.35 2.34 -17.81
C LYS A 92 10.57 1.82 -17.08
N GLY A 93 10.54 0.51 -16.78
CA GLY A 93 11.68 -0.19 -16.18
C GLY A 93 12.00 0.32 -14.78
N SER A 94 13.26 0.20 -14.39
CA SER A 94 13.80 0.63 -13.09
C SER A 94 15.32 0.71 -13.20
N PRO A 95 16.01 1.55 -12.42
CA PRO A 95 17.48 1.60 -12.41
C PRO A 95 18.08 0.21 -12.17
N ALA A 96 19.02 -0.21 -13.02
CA ALA A 96 19.55 -1.58 -12.99
C ALA A 96 20.19 -1.97 -11.64
N ALA A 97 20.83 -1.02 -10.96
CA ALA A 97 21.39 -1.24 -9.63
C ALA A 97 20.30 -1.57 -8.59
N LEU A 98 19.18 -0.82 -8.58
CA LEU A 98 18.06 -1.11 -7.69
C LEU A 98 17.44 -2.47 -7.98
N LYS A 99 17.29 -2.85 -9.26
CA LYS A 99 16.82 -4.19 -9.63
C LYS A 99 17.70 -5.29 -9.03
N ASN A 100 19.02 -5.12 -9.15
CA ASN A 100 20.00 -6.10 -8.68
C ASN A 100 20.06 -6.17 -7.14
N GLU A 101 19.72 -5.09 -6.44
CA GLU A 101 19.60 -5.05 -4.98
C GLU A 101 18.26 -5.60 -4.45
N GLY A 102 17.37 -6.05 -5.33
CA GLY A 102 16.04 -6.56 -4.96
C GLY A 102 14.97 -5.47 -4.81
N GLY A 103 15.25 -4.25 -5.26
CA GLY A 103 14.26 -3.17 -5.37
C GLY A 103 13.30 -3.34 -6.56
N PRO A 104 12.64 -2.25 -7.02
CA PRO A 104 11.60 -2.32 -8.03
C PRO A 104 12.09 -2.91 -9.34
N GLN A 105 11.38 -3.91 -9.88
CA GLN A 105 11.79 -4.63 -11.09
C GLN A 105 11.32 -3.96 -12.39
N LEU A 106 10.28 -3.13 -12.28
CA LEU A 106 9.71 -2.27 -13.30
C LEU A 106 9.19 -1.00 -12.62
N PHE A 107 8.43 -0.19 -13.36
CA PHE A 107 7.74 0.96 -12.79
C PHE A 107 6.48 0.50 -12.05
N TYR A 108 6.35 0.90 -10.79
CA TYR A 108 5.22 0.61 -9.93
C TYR A 108 4.42 1.89 -9.71
N PRO A 109 3.25 2.04 -10.35
CA PRO A 109 2.39 3.20 -10.12
C PRO A 109 1.86 3.22 -8.68
N ASP A 110 1.63 2.05 -8.08
CA ASP A 110 1.26 1.85 -6.69
C ASP A 110 2.28 0.94 -5.98
N PRO A 111 3.35 1.49 -5.39
CA PRO A 111 4.38 0.71 -4.70
C PRO A 111 3.92 0.19 -3.34
N GLY A 112 2.73 0.60 -2.85
CA GLY A 112 2.14 0.14 -1.61
C GLY A 112 1.42 -1.20 -1.73
N SER A 113 1.26 -1.72 -2.95
CA SER A 113 0.62 -3.00 -3.20
C SER A 113 1.40 -4.15 -2.56
N VAL A 114 0.70 -4.99 -1.79
CA VAL A 114 1.28 -6.14 -1.09
C VAL A 114 1.99 -7.12 -2.02
N TRP A 115 1.52 -7.21 -3.27
CA TRP A 115 2.02 -8.15 -4.29
C TRP A 115 3.42 -7.83 -4.82
N ILE A 116 3.87 -6.60 -4.63
CA ILE A 116 5.20 -6.14 -4.99
C ILE A 116 5.96 -5.62 -3.78
N ALA A 117 5.41 -5.77 -2.57
CA ALA A 117 5.94 -5.20 -1.35
C ALA A 117 7.37 -5.68 -1.06
N GLU A 118 7.72 -6.91 -1.42
CA GLU A 118 9.10 -7.43 -1.29
C GLU A 118 10.11 -6.58 -2.07
N ASN A 119 9.70 -5.99 -3.20
CA ASN A 119 10.51 -5.12 -4.04
C ASN A 119 10.34 -3.62 -3.76
N SER A 120 9.45 -3.22 -2.85
CA SER A 120 9.27 -1.83 -2.42
C SER A 120 9.66 -1.66 -0.95
N CYS A 121 8.75 -1.82 0.00
CA CYS A 121 9.00 -1.62 1.42
C CYS A 121 9.80 -2.78 2.05
N GLY A 122 9.56 -4.00 1.58
CA GLY A 122 10.12 -5.27 2.08
C GLY A 122 11.56 -5.56 1.66
N GLN A 123 12.19 -4.65 0.91
CA GLN A 123 13.60 -4.74 0.53
C GLN A 123 14.47 -5.06 1.76
N SER A 124 15.51 -5.88 1.57
CA SER A 124 16.37 -6.41 2.65
C SER A 124 17.00 -5.31 3.54
N GLY A 125 17.28 -4.14 2.97
CA GLY A 125 17.83 -2.99 3.70
C GLY A 125 16.80 -2.10 4.41
N CYS A 126 15.49 -2.39 4.27
CA CYS A 126 14.41 -1.54 4.77
C CYS A 126 13.54 -2.28 5.80
N HIS A 127 12.61 -3.13 5.35
CA HIS A 127 11.67 -3.87 6.20
C HIS A 127 11.67 -5.36 5.86
N SER A 128 12.83 -6.00 5.97
CA SER A 128 12.99 -7.42 5.66
C SER A 128 11.98 -8.30 6.41
N GLY A 129 11.33 -9.21 5.69
CA GLY A 129 10.31 -10.11 6.22
C GLY A 129 8.96 -9.45 6.55
N TYR A 130 8.78 -8.15 6.29
CA TYR A 130 7.48 -7.50 6.48
C TYR A 130 6.48 -7.93 5.40
N ALA A 131 6.87 -8.03 4.13
CA ALA A 131 5.95 -8.44 3.06
C ALA A 131 5.33 -9.80 3.36
N TYR A 132 6.16 -10.80 3.68
CA TYR A 132 5.73 -12.12 4.14
C TYR A 132 4.68 -12.06 5.27
N ARG A 133 4.95 -11.26 6.32
CA ARG A 133 4.05 -11.14 7.48
C ARG A 133 2.78 -10.35 7.18
N VAL A 134 2.85 -9.33 6.33
CA VAL A 134 1.69 -8.52 5.93
C VAL A 134 0.72 -9.37 5.09
N GLU A 135 1.22 -10.16 4.15
CA GLU A 135 0.41 -11.11 3.37
C GLU A 135 -0.37 -12.09 4.26
N ARG A 136 0.22 -12.49 5.39
CA ARG A 136 -0.33 -13.45 6.37
C ARG A 136 -1.09 -12.78 7.51
N SER A 137 -1.13 -11.46 7.55
CA SER A 137 -1.79 -10.72 8.61
C SER A 137 -3.31 -10.94 8.59
N LEU A 138 -3.96 -10.80 9.75
CA LEU A 138 -5.41 -10.86 9.84
C LEU A 138 -6.10 -9.81 8.95
N MET A 139 -5.46 -8.66 8.74
CA MET A 139 -6.00 -7.59 7.90
C MET A 139 -5.95 -7.93 6.41
N ASN A 140 -4.93 -8.68 5.96
CA ASN A 140 -4.82 -9.08 4.56
C ASN A 140 -5.67 -10.31 4.24
N THR A 141 -5.64 -11.30 5.14
CA THR A 141 -6.38 -12.55 4.96
C THR A 141 -7.87 -12.42 5.26
N GLU A 142 -8.24 -11.45 6.11
CA GLU A 142 -9.59 -11.22 6.61
C GLU A 142 -10.22 -12.42 7.34
N ALA A 143 -9.42 -13.39 7.76
CA ALA A 143 -9.88 -14.69 8.22
C ALA A 143 -10.93 -14.59 9.35
N GLY A 144 -10.70 -13.74 10.37
CA GLY A 144 -11.67 -13.58 11.46
C GLY A 144 -13.03 -13.04 11.00
N LYS A 145 -13.01 -12.10 10.04
CA LYS A 145 -14.22 -11.46 9.52
C LYS A 145 -15.01 -12.39 8.61
N ILE A 146 -14.31 -13.05 7.67
CA ILE A 146 -14.91 -14.05 6.77
C ILE A 146 -15.61 -15.11 7.61
N GLN A 147 -14.96 -15.59 8.67
CA GLN A 147 -15.46 -16.70 9.46
C GLN A 147 -16.69 -16.30 10.27
N GLY A 148 -16.66 -15.13 10.92
CA GLY A 148 -17.82 -14.60 11.63
C GLY A 148 -19.03 -14.41 10.72
N ASN A 149 -18.80 -13.90 9.50
CA ASN A 149 -19.87 -13.76 8.51
C ASN A 149 -20.43 -15.13 8.10
N LEU A 150 -19.59 -16.03 7.58
CA LEU A 150 -20.01 -17.35 7.11
C LEU A 150 -20.64 -18.22 8.22
N HIS A 151 -20.23 -18.03 9.47
CA HIS A 151 -20.85 -18.67 10.62
C HIS A 151 -22.32 -18.28 10.74
N THR A 152 -22.63 -16.98 10.58
CA THR A 152 -23.99 -16.44 10.61
C THR A 152 -24.85 -16.95 9.45
N TRP A 153 -24.23 -17.18 8.27
CA TRP A 153 -24.89 -17.79 7.12
C TRP A 153 -25.11 -19.31 7.26
N GLY A 154 -24.58 -19.96 8.32
CA GLY A 154 -24.76 -21.40 8.54
C GLY A 154 -23.91 -22.27 7.60
N ILE A 155 -22.72 -21.80 7.23
CA ILE A 155 -21.71 -22.59 6.52
C ILE A 155 -21.05 -23.55 7.51
N ASP A 156 -21.02 -24.84 7.18
CA ASP A 156 -20.63 -25.91 8.12
C ASP A 156 -19.11 -25.90 8.41
N GLU A 157 -18.30 -25.53 7.43
CA GLU A 157 -16.84 -25.57 7.48
C GLU A 157 -16.24 -24.58 8.49
N VAL A 158 -16.97 -23.52 8.83
CA VAL A 158 -16.54 -22.49 9.79
C VAL A 158 -17.16 -22.66 11.19
N GLN A 159 -18.01 -23.68 11.37
CA GLN A 159 -18.62 -23.96 12.67
C GLN A 159 -17.57 -24.48 13.66
N ASN A 160 -17.86 -24.35 14.96
CA ASN A 160 -16.98 -24.80 16.04
C ASN A 160 -15.59 -24.16 15.99
N HIS A 161 -15.53 -22.85 15.73
CA HIS A 161 -14.30 -22.04 15.74
C HIS A 161 -13.27 -22.43 14.66
N LYS A 162 -13.69 -23.10 13.58
CA LYS A 162 -12.80 -23.42 12.47
C LYS A 162 -12.57 -22.20 11.59
N VAL A 163 -11.33 -22.00 11.16
CA VAL A 163 -10.90 -20.87 10.33
C VAL A 163 -10.24 -21.36 9.03
N PRO A 164 -10.99 -21.96 8.09
CA PRO A 164 -10.41 -22.53 6.86
C PRO A 164 -10.22 -21.51 5.73
N TRP A 165 -10.87 -20.34 5.79
CA TRP A 165 -10.99 -19.43 4.65
C TRP A 165 -10.20 -18.13 4.81
N GLY A 166 -9.70 -17.61 3.71
CA GLY A 166 -9.08 -16.29 3.61
C GLY A 166 -9.43 -15.62 2.28
N ASN A 167 -8.96 -14.38 2.10
CA ASN A 167 -9.06 -13.70 0.82
C ASN A 167 -8.26 -14.38 -0.30
N TYR A 168 -7.17 -15.04 0.06
CA TYR A 168 -6.26 -15.74 -0.84
C TYR A 168 -5.83 -17.04 -0.20
N ASP A 169 -5.36 -17.96 -1.04
CA ASP A 169 -4.60 -19.10 -0.55
C ASP A 169 -3.33 -18.58 0.10
N VAL A 170 -3.13 -18.93 1.37
CA VAL A 170 -1.92 -18.56 2.10
C VAL A 170 -1.51 -19.71 3.00
N ALA A 171 -0.22 -19.94 3.07
CA ALA A 171 0.39 -20.88 3.99
C ALA A 171 1.48 -20.18 4.80
N ASP A 172 1.46 -20.44 6.11
CA ASP A 172 2.54 -20.08 6.99
C ASP A 172 3.61 -21.18 6.96
N THR A 173 4.80 -20.78 6.52
CA THR A 173 5.96 -21.65 6.31
C THR A 173 7.10 -21.37 7.27
N ASP A 174 7.00 -20.33 8.12
CA ASP A 174 8.08 -19.94 9.05
C ASP A 174 7.95 -20.56 10.46
N GLY A 175 6.80 -21.16 10.74
CA GLY A 175 6.55 -22.02 11.91
C GLY A 175 5.75 -21.33 13.01
N SER A 176 5.62 -22.01 14.15
CA SER A 176 4.76 -21.53 15.26
C SER A 176 5.43 -20.54 16.21
N VAL A 177 6.66 -20.10 15.91
CA VAL A 177 7.40 -19.18 16.77
C VAL A 177 7.48 -17.83 16.06
N PRO A 178 6.86 -16.76 16.59
CA PRO A 178 6.93 -15.44 15.98
C PRO A 178 8.36 -14.98 15.73
N GLN A 179 8.63 -14.45 14.54
CA GLN A 179 9.95 -13.92 14.18
C GLN A 179 10.36 -12.69 15.03
N VAL A 180 9.38 -11.94 15.53
CA VAL A 180 9.57 -10.70 16.28
C VAL A 180 8.92 -10.79 17.67
N GLY A 181 9.37 -9.93 18.59
CA GLY A 181 8.90 -9.85 19.96
C GLY A 181 9.92 -10.38 20.98
N THR A 182 9.64 -10.16 22.27
CA THR A 182 10.49 -10.65 23.36
C THR A 182 10.37 -12.17 23.51
N ASP A 183 11.27 -12.77 24.28
CA ASP A 183 11.22 -14.21 24.53
C ASP A 183 9.96 -14.62 25.29
N GLU A 184 9.48 -13.77 26.20
CA GLU A 184 8.21 -13.96 26.91
C GLU A 184 7.02 -13.93 25.96
N TYR A 185 7.00 -12.99 25.01
CA TYR A 185 5.96 -12.93 23.98
C TYR A 185 5.94 -14.18 23.11
N LYS A 186 7.12 -14.65 22.67
CA LYS A 186 7.24 -15.86 21.85
C LYS A 186 6.77 -17.11 22.61
N ALA A 187 7.13 -17.23 23.89
CA ALA A 187 6.67 -18.32 24.74
C ALA A 187 5.14 -18.30 24.90
N TYR A 188 4.57 -17.12 25.19
CA TYR A 188 3.13 -16.92 25.31
C TYR A 188 2.39 -17.30 24.02
N MET A 189 2.84 -16.80 22.86
CA MET A 189 2.20 -17.09 21.58
C MET A 189 2.24 -18.58 21.25
N LYS A 190 3.36 -19.26 21.54
CA LYS A 190 3.47 -20.70 21.34
C LYS A 190 2.46 -21.49 22.18
N GLU A 191 2.29 -21.12 23.46
CA GLU A 191 1.29 -21.74 24.34
C GLU A 191 -0.13 -21.47 23.84
N MET A 192 -0.42 -20.23 23.44
CA MET A 192 -1.70 -19.81 22.90
C MET A 192 -2.07 -20.58 21.62
N MET A 193 -1.15 -20.70 20.67
CA MET A 193 -1.35 -21.45 19.43
C MET A 193 -1.58 -22.94 19.70
N ALA A 194 -0.87 -23.52 20.68
CA ALA A 194 -1.06 -24.91 21.08
C ALA A 194 -2.44 -25.16 21.72
N ALA A 195 -2.94 -24.20 22.51
CA ALA A 195 -4.25 -24.27 23.17
C ALA A 195 -5.44 -24.02 22.21
N HIS A 196 -5.22 -23.25 21.14
CA HIS A 196 -6.29 -22.79 20.25
C HIS A 196 -6.01 -23.08 18.77
N LYS A 197 -5.65 -24.32 18.44
CA LYS A 197 -5.21 -24.71 17.08
C LYS A 197 -6.16 -24.28 15.95
N ASP A 198 -7.47 -24.38 16.18
CA ASP A 198 -8.47 -24.01 15.17
C ASP A 198 -8.54 -22.48 14.90
N GLN A 199 -8.03 -21.66 15.82
CA GLN A 199 -7.96 -20.20 15.71
C GLN A 199 -6.60 -19.70 15.20
N PHE A 200 -5.59 -20.58 15.16
CA PHE A 200 -4.26 -20.30 14.62
C PHE A 200 -3.93 -21.28 13.49
N PRO A 201 -4.71 -21.25 12.38
CA PRO A 201 -4.45 -22.13 11.25
C PRO A 201 -3.11 -21.80 10.59
N THR A 202 -2.40 -22.83 10.13
CA THR A 202 -1.16 -22.68 9.37
C THR A 202 -1.41 -22.47 7.87
N GLU A 203 -2.64 -22.67 7.42
CA GLU A 203 -3.06 -22.41 6.04
C GLU A 203 -4.48 -21.88 6.00
N LEU A 204 -4.76 -21.04 5.00
CA LEU A 204 -6.11 -20.61 4.64
C LEU A 204 -6.30 -20.87 3.15
N LYS A 205 -7.52 -21.25 2.76
CA LYS A 205 -7.93 -21.34 1.37
C LYS A 205 -8.71 -20.10 0.96
N MET A 206 -8.54 -19.64 -0.26
CA MET A 206 -9.36 -18.58 -0.82
C MET A 206 -10.85 -18.98 -0.71
N VAL A 207 -11.69 -18.05 -0.25
CA VAL A 207 -13.15 -18.25 -0.22
C VAL A 207 -13.66 -18.71 -1.60
N PRO A 208 -14.59 -19.69 -1.70
CA PRO A 208 -15.14 -20.13 -2.97
C PRO A 208 -15.93 -19.03 -3.70
N LEU A 209 -16.27 -19.26 -4.97
CA LEU A 209 -17.16 -18.41 -5.77
C LEU A 209 -18.30 -19.28 -6.33
N PRO A 210 -19.35 -19.51 -5.54
CA PRO A 210 -20.50 -20.29 -5.99
C PRO A 210 -21.18 -19.64 -7.20
N SER A 211 -21.70 -20.45 -8.11
CA SER A 211 -22.53 -19.99 -9.22
C SER A 211 -23.93 -19.58 -8.74
N VAL A 212 -24.68 -18.88 -9.59
CA VAL A 212 -26.07 -18.51 -9.29
C VAL A 212 -26.91 -19.76 -9.06
N GLU A 213 -26.73 -20.79 -9.88
CA GLU A 213 -27.47 -22.06 -9.78
C GLU A 213 -27.12 -22.84 -8.51
N GLU A 214 -25.89 -22.75 -8.00
CA GLU A 214 -25.49 -23.33 -6.71
C GLU A 214 -26.17 -22.59 -5.56
N ILE A 215 -26.22 -21.25 -5.63
CA ILE A 215 -26.87 -20.40 -4.63
C ILE A 215 -28.40 -20.61 -4.62
N GLU A 216 -29.04 -20.80 -5.78
CA GLU A 216 -30.47 -21.10 -5.83
C GLU A 216 -30.82 -22.43 -5.13
N LYS A 217 -29.90 -23.41 -5.16
CA LYS A 217 -30.07 -24.71 -4.49
C LYS A 217 -29.75 -24.66 -3.01
N ASP A 218 -28.73 -23.90 -2.62
CA ASP A 218 -28.38 -23.61 -1.22
C ASP A 218 -28.16 -22.11 -1.02
N PRO A 219 -29.19 -21.37 -0.59
CA PRO A 219 -29.12 -19.92 -0.42
C PRO A 219 -28.04 -19.43 0.54
N LYS A 220 -27.53 -20.29 1.44
CA LYS A 220 -26.45 -19.94 2.37
C LYS A 220 -25.15 -19.61 1.63
N LEU A 221 -24.95 -20.20 0.44
CA LEU A 221 -23.77 -19.97 -0.40
C LEU A 221 -23.68 -18.51 -0.89
N ALA A 222 -24.78 -17.75 -0.84
CA ALA A 222 -24.76 -16.31 -1.08
C ALA A 222 -23.80 -15.56 -0.13
N GLY A 223 -23.53 -16.11 1.06
CA GLY A 223 -22.55 -15.56 2.01
C GLY A 223 -21.14 -15.45 1.43
N PHE A 224 -20.73 -16.39 0.56
CA PHE A 224 -19.45 -16.33 -0.15
C PHE A 224 -19.43 -15.24 -1.22
N THR A 225 -20.52 -15.09 -1.98
CA THR A 225 -20.65 -14.03 -2.99
C THR A 225 -20.65 -12.64 -2.34
N TYR A 226 -21.35 -12.48 -1.22
CA TYR A 226 -21.33 -11.25 -0.41
C TYR A 226 -19.91 -10.90 0.07
N GLN A 227 -19.14 -11.91 0.49
CA GLN A 227 -17.74 -11.73 0.88
C GLN A 227 -16.84 -11.30 -0.29
N ARG A 228 -17.08 -11.86 -1.48
CA ARG A 228 -16.24 -11.65 -2.68
C ARG A 228 -16.47 -10.32 -3.38
N GLN A 229 -17.72 -9.88 -3.51
CA GLN A 229 -18.07 -8.93 -4.58
C GLN A 229 -18.19 -7.47 -4.15
N GLU A 230 -18.77 -7.12 -2.98
CA GLU A 230 -19.15 -5.70 -2.80
C GLU A 230 -19.01 -5.11 -1.38
N CYS A 231 -19.14 -5.88 -0.30
CA CYS A 231 -19.30 -5.27 1.03
C CYS A 231 -18.16 -5.57 2.03
N GLN A 232 -17.43 -6.66 1.81
CA GLN A 232 -16.50 -7.20 2.81
C GLN A 232 -15.11 -7.50 2.24
N ARG A 233 -14.74 -6.94 1.09
CA ARG A 233 -13.37 -7.04 0.60
C ARG A 233 -12.53 -5.90 1.19
N CYS A 234 -11.54 -6.21 2.02
CA CYS A 234 -10.53 -5.21 2.40
C CYS A 234 -9.60 -4.92 1.22
N HIS A 235 -9.20 -3.67 1.11
CA HIS A 235 -8.41 -3.07 0.03
C HIS A 235 -6.91 -3.37 0.07
N VAL A 236 -6.43 -4.23 0.98
CA VAL A 236 -4.98 -4.39 1.23
C VAL A 236 -4.28 -5.20 0.12
N ALA A 237 -5.06 -5.83 -0.77
CA ALA A 237 -4.53 -6.74 -1.79
C ALA A 237 -5.20 -6.57 -3.18
N ILE A 238 -5.63 -5.36 -3.51
CA ILE A 238 -6.04 -5.07 -4.90
C ILE A 238 -4.81 -5.10 -5.81
N ASN A 239 -4.89 -5.92 -6.87
CA ASN A 239 -4.02 -5.81 -8.03
C ASN A 239 -4.46 -4.54 -8.76
N GLY A 240 -3.79 -3.42 -8.47
CA GLY A 240 -4.00 -2.16 -9.19
C GLY A 240 -3.67 -2.28 -10.68
#